data_AF-A0A833S2R8-F1
#
_entry.id   AF-A0A833S2R8-F1
#
_cell.length_a   1.000
_cell.length_b   1.000
_cell.length_c   1.000
_cell.angle_alpha   90.00
_cell.angle_beta   90.00
_cell.angle_gamma   90.00
#
_symmetry.space_group_name_H-M   'P 1'
#
loop_
_entity.id
_entity.type
_entity.pdbx_description
1 polymer ?
#
loop_
_entity_poly.entity_id
_entity_poly.type
_entity_poly.pdbx_seq_one_letter_code
_entity_poly.pdbx_strand_id
1 'polypeptide(L)'
;MLSATETEQLCHICLSVGIDLLELAIRASNNTLHWPTISKFELSETTIHKYAEYVNWRAITRYNQLSPALIREHEDQVDWYEISIHYKLSDVLMREWIDHLDVFIICHTQTLTQSFIHEYESRFDSATWFFISIYQPITIELICKYRDDIMMSERVVTMINDDHASRALMLKNEVPICVVQIIHEYL
;
A
#
# COMPACT_ATOMS: atom_id res chain seq x y z
N MET A 1 -28.91 -1.19 -30.64
CA MET A 1 -28.05 -1.52 -29.48
C MET A 1 -26.92 -2.37 -30.01
N LEU A 2 -25.68 -2.01 -29.68
CA LEU A 2 -24.52 -2.86 -29.96
C LEU A 2 -24.57 -4.08 -29.04
N SER A 3 -24.14 -5.23 -29.53
CA SER A 3 -23.96 -6.44 -28.72
C SER A 3 -22.81 -6.27 -27.71
N ALA A 4 -22.79 -7.12 -26.68
CA ALA A 4 -21.72 -7.14 -25.68
C ALA A 4 -20.33 -7.36 -26.32
N THR A 5 -20.27 -8.16 -27.38
CA THR A 5 -19.04 -8.43 -28.15
C THR A 5 -18.61 -7.25 -29.02
N GLU A 6 -19.55 -6.51 -29.61
CA GLU A 6 -19.23 -5.30 -30.39
C GLU A 6 -18.75 -4.16 -29.48
N THR A 7 -19.30 -4.03 -28.28
CA THR A 7 -18.83 -3.06 -27.27
C THR A 7 -17.45 -3.41 -26.72
N GLU A 8 -17.16 -4.70 -26.54
CA GLU A 8 -15.86 -5.18 -26.09
C GLU A 8 -14.76 -5.00 -27.16
N GLN A 9 -15.08 -5.26 -28.43
CA GLN A 9 -14.18 -5.00 -29.56
C GLN A 9 -13.93 -3.51 -29.79
N LEU A 10 -14.98 -2.67 -29.69
CA LEU A 10 -14.83 -1.22 -29.78
C LEU A 10 -14.00 -0.67 -28.61
N CYS A 11 -14.15 -1.19 -27.38
CA CYS A 11 -13.30 -0.81 -26.25
C CYS A 11 -11.81 -1.16 -26.50
N HIS A 12 -11.52 -2.39 -26.94
CA HIS A 12 -10.15 -2.81 -27.24
C HIS A 12 -9.48 -1.96 -28.34
N ILE A 13 -10.24 -1.55 -29.36
CA ILE A 13 -9.75 -0.71 -30.46
C ILE A 13 -9.59 0.76 -30.00
N CYS A 14 -10.54 1.29 -29.23
CA CYS A 14 -10.47 2.69 -28.77
C CYS A 14 -9.32 2.93 -27.78
N LEU A 15 -9.00 1.94 -26.94
CA LEU A 15 -7.97 2.06 -25.90
C LEU A 15 -6.54 1.81 -26.42
N SER A 16 -6.39 1.18 -27.59
CA SER A 16 -5.07 1.02 -28.24
C SER A 16 -4.64 2.23 -29.08
N VAL A 17 -5.54 3.20 -29.33
CA VAL A 17 -5.31 4.28 -30.31
C VAL A 17 -5.45 5.70 -29.72
N GLY A 18 -5.98 5.87 -28.50
CA GLY A 18 -5.88 7.13 -27.74
C GLY A 18 -7.20 7.71 -27.21
N ILE A 19 -7.10 8.72 -26.34
CA ILE A 19 -8.20 9.36 -25.59
C ILE A 19 -9.36 9.82 -26.51
N ASP A 20 -9.05 10.32 -27.70
CA ASP A 20 -10.05 10.84 -28.66
C ASP A 20 -11.06 9.79 -29.11
N LEU A 21 -10.64 8.52 -29.23
CA LEU A 21 -11.52 7.44 -29.64
C LEU A 21 -12.40 6.93 -28.49
N LEU A 22 -11.91 6.99 -27.25
CA LEU A 22 -12.74 6.68 -26.08
C LEU A 22 -13.88 7.69 -25.93
N GLU A 23 -13.61 8.98 -26.12
CA GLU A 23 -14.67 10.00 -26.12
C GLU A 23 -15.69 9.78 -27.24
N LEU A 24 -15.23 9.44 -28.45
CA LEU A 24 -16.11 9.13 -29.58
C LEU A 24 -16.95 7.89 -29.29
N ALA A 25 -16.38 6.85 -28.69
CA ALA A 25 -17.10 5.64 -28.31
C ALA A 25 -18.19 5.91 -27.26
N ILE A 26 -17.88 6.70 -26.23
CA ILE A 26 -18.85 7.10 -25.20
C ILE A 26 -20.02 7.85 -25.84
N ARG A 27 -19.74 8.83 -26.71
CA ARG A 27 -20.78 9.58 -27.45
C ARG A 27 -21.61 8.67 -28.35
N ALA A 28 -20.97 7.78 -29.12
CA ALA A 28 -21.65 6.86 -30.04
C ALA A 28 -22.53 5.84 -29.32
N SER A 29 -22.10 5.40 -28.12
CA SER A 29 -22.85 4.46 -27.28
C SER A 29 -24.00 5.09 -26.49
N ASN A 30 -24.18 6.42 -26.52
CA ASN A 30 -25.13 7.12 -25.66
C ASN A 30 -25.02 6.69 -24.17
N ASN A 31 -23.78 6.58 -23.68
CA ASN A 31 -23.46 6.17 -22.31
C ASN A 31 -23.86 4.73 -21.92
N THR A 32 -24.14 3.82 -22.87
CA THR A 32 -24.48 2.41 -22.56
C THR A 32 -23.25 1.49 -22.45
N LEU A 33 -22.07 2.05 -22.23
CA LEU A 33 -20.84 1.25 -22.14
C LEU A 33 -20.78 0.44 -20.84
N HIS A 34 -20.10 -0.70 -20.91
CA HIS A 34 -19.83 -1.50 -19.72
C HIS A 34 -18.64 -0.93 -18.93
N TRP A 35 -18.93 0.06 -18.08
CA TRP A 35 -17.95 0.78 -17.27
C TRP A 35 -17.01 -0.07 -16.41
N PRO A 36 -17.44 -1.21 -15.82
CA PRO A 36 -16.52 -2.08 -15.09
C PRO A 36 -15.41 -2.68 -15.96
N THR A 37 -15.63 -2.84 -17.26
CA THR A 37 -14.58 -3.27 -18.20
C THR A 37 -13.67 -2.10 -18.56
N ILE A 38 -14.25 -0.94 -18.86
CA ILE A 38 -13.50 0.28 -19.22
C ILE A 38 -12.56 0.73 -18.10
N SER A 39 -13.03 0.63 -16.85
CA SER A 39 -12.28 1.08 -15.68
C SER A 39 -11.02 0.26 -15.38
N LYS A 40 -10.82 -0.86 -16.06
CA LYS A 40 -9.59 -1.67 -15.96
C LYS A 40 -8.47 -1.20 -16.88
N PHE A 41 -8.78 -0.32 -17.83
CA PHE A 41 -7.78 0.24 -18.73
C PHE A 41 -7.15 1.49 -18.15
N GLU A 42 -6.06 1.93 -18.78
CA GLU A 42 -5.40 3.20 -18.47
C GLU A 42 -6.27 4.37 -18.96
N LEU A 43 -6.88 5.08 -18.01
CA LEU A 43 -7.71 6.26 -18.26
C LEU A 43 -6.97 7.49 -17.78
N SER A 44 -7.06 8.59 -18.54
CA SER A 44 -6.57 9.88 -18.05
C SER A 44 -7.40 10.35 -16.86
N GLU A 45 -6.78 11.09 -15.93
CA GLU A 45 -7.50 11.67 -14.78
C GLU A 45 -8.65 12.59 -15.22
N THR A 46 -8.49 13.29 -16.35
CA THR A 46 -9.56 14.10 -16.95
C THR A 46 -10.77 13.27 -17.35
N THR A 47 -10.55 12.06 -17.86
CA THR A 47 -11.62 11.12 -18.22
C THR A 47 -12.26 10.56 -16.96
N ILE A 48 -11.46 10.14 -15.98
CA ILE A 48 -11.94 9.62 -14.70
C ILE A 48 -12.84 10.65 -14.02
N HIS A 49 -12.36 11.89 -13.88
CA HIS A 49 -13.12 12.98 -13.27
C HIS A 49 -14.43 13.26 -14.01
N LYS A 50 -14.40 13.31 -15.35
CA LYS A 50 -15.59 13.57 -16.18
C LYS A 50 -16.66 12.48 -16.06
N TYR A 51 -16.27 11.23 -15.80
CA TYR A 51 -17.17 10.09 -15.72
C TYR A 51 -17.17 9.42 -14.35
N ALA A 52 -16.87 10.19 -13.30
CA ALA A 52 -16.75 9.73 -11.90
C ALA A 52 -17.96 8.93 -11.41
N GLU A 53 -19.18 9.28 -11.86
CA GLU A 53 -20.41 8.59 -11.48
C GLU A 53 -20.57 7.19 -12.10
N TYR A 54 -19.79 6.88 -13.14
CA TYR A 54 -19.95 5.66 -13.92
C TYR A 54 -18.79 4.68 -13.75
N VAL A 55 -17.57 5.19 -13.56
CA VAL A 55 -16.39 4.35 -13.43
C VAL A 55 -16.51 3.43 -12.21
N ASN A 56 -15.93 2.23 -12.34
CA ASN A 56 -15.77 1.34 -11.21
C ASN A 56 -14.51 1.77 -10.45
N TRP A 57 -14.70 2.50 -9.36
CA TRP A 57 -13.60 3.08 -8.59
C TRP A 57 -12.59 2.07 -8.07
N ARG A 58 -13.03 0.89 -7.65
CA ARG A 58 -12.11 -0.20 -7.29
C ARG A 58 -11.18 -0.59 -8.44
N ALA A 59 -11.70 -0.74 -9.65
CA ALA A 59 -10.90 -1.03 -10.84
C ALA A 59 -10.00 0.17 -11.21
N ILE A 60 -10.53 1.40 -11.14
CA ILE A 60 -9.74 2.61 -11.38
C ILE A 60 -8.54 2.65 -10.44
N THR A 61 -8.77 2.57 -9.14
CA THR A 61 -7.73 2.60 -8.12
C THR A 61 -6.72 1.48 -8.29
N ARG A 62 -7.15 0.26 -8.62
CA ARG A 62 -6.24 -0.88 -8.78
C ARG A 62 -5.34 -0.79 -10.01
N TYR A 63 -5.89 -0.36 -11.14
CA TYR A 63 -5.22 -0.47 -12.44
C TYR A 63 -4.63 0.85 -12.96
N ASN A 64 -4.99 1.97 -12.36
CA ASN A 64 -4.47 3.29 -12.70
C ASN A 64 -3.69 3.86 -11.51
N GLN A 65 -2.61 4.60 -11.79
CA GLN A 65 -1.88 5.35 -10.76
C GLN A 65 -2.46 6.75 -10.66
N LEU A 66 -3.38 6.96 -9.72
CA LEU A 66 -4.01 8.25 -9.49
C LEU A 66 -3.05 9.20 -8.77
N SER A 67 -3.14 10.48 -9.10
CA SER A 67 -2.46 11.56 -8.42
C SER A 67 -3.10 11.82 -7.05
N PRO A 68 -2.32 12.31 -6.07
CA PRO A 68 -2.88 12.72 -4.78
C PRO A 68 -3.97 13.80 -4.89
N ALA A 69 -3.97 14.62 -5.95
CA ALA A 69 -4.99 15.63 -6.14
C ALA A 69 -6.35 15.00 -6.48
N LEU A 70 -6.38 14.03 -7.40
CA LEU A 70 -7.60 13.32 -7.76
C LEU A 70 -8.11 12.44 -6.61
N ILE A 71 -7.21 11.78 -5.87
CA ILE A 71 -7.58 10.97 -4.69
C ILE A 71 -8.29 11.83 -3.65
N ARG A 72 -7.79 13.03 -3.34
CA ARG A 72 -8.45 13.95 -2.39
C ARG A 72 -9.82 14.39 -2.86
N GLU A 73 -9.96 14.66 -4.15
CA GLU A 73 -11.24 15.08 -4.72
C GLU A 73 -12.31 13.98 -4.64
N HIS A 74 -11.89 12.72 -4.76
CA HIS A 74 -12.76 11.55 -4.79
C HIS A 74 -12.49 10.58 -3.63
N GLU A 75 -12.17 11.11 -2.45
CA GLU A 75 -11.73 10.32 -1.29
C GLU A 75 -12.77 9.30 -0.81
N ASP A 76 -14.06 9.63 -0.97
CA ASP A 76 -15.19 8.77 -0.64
C ASP A 76 -15.46 7.67 -1.69
N GLN A 77 -14.82 7.75 -2.87
CA GLN A 77 -15.07 6.87 -3.99
C GLN A 77 -13.93 5.88 -4.22
N VAL A 78 -12.69 6.30 -4.01
CA VAL A 78 -11.51 5.44 -4.19
C VAL A 78 -11.52 4.22 -3.27
N ASP A 79 -10.94 3.11 -3.73
CA ASP A 79 -10.79 1.91 -2.92
C ASP A 79 -9.48 1.97 -2.12
N TRP A 80 -9.56 2.41 -0.87
CA TRP A 80 -8.40 2.56 0.02
C TRP A 80 -7.61 1.27 0.29
N TYR A 81 -8.27 0.11 0.18
CA TYR A 81 -7.59 -1.17 0.28
C TYR A 81 -6.69 -1.41 -0.94
N GLU A 82 -7.19 -1.13 -2.15
CA GLU A 82 -6.36 -1.21 -3.37
C GLU A 82 -5.24 -0.16 -3.35
N ILE A 83 -5.47 1.06 -2.81
CA ILE A 83 -4.39 2.06 -2.60
C ILE A 83 -3.30 1.48 -1.68
N SER A 84 -3.68 0.93 -0.52
CA SER A 84 -2.74 0.42 0.48
C SER A 84 -1.83 -0.68 -0.08
N ILE A 85 -2.35 -1.52 -0.98
CA ILE A 85 -1.61 -2.63 -1.59
C ILE A 85 -0.73 -2.15 -2.75
N HIS A 86 -1.31 -1.37 -3.67
CA HIS A 86 -0.72 -1.18 -4.99
C HIS A 86 0.07 0.11 -5.13
N TYR A 87 -0.15 1.11 -4.27
CA TYR A 87 0.47 2.42 -4.43
C TYR A 87 1.76 2.50 -3.64
N LYS A 88 2.76 3.18 -4.20
CA LYS A 88 3.95 3.59 -3.45
C LYS A 88 3.66 4.90 -2.73
N LEU A 89 3.46 4.83 -1.43
CA LEU A 89 3.10 5.98 -0.61
C LEU A 89 4.36 6.61 -0.01
N SER A 90 4.45 7.93 -0.03
CA SER A 90 5.46 8.66 0.73
C SER A 90 5.01 8.83 2.18
N ASP A 91 5.94 9.07 3.11
CA ASP A 91 5.61 9.39 4.51
C ASP A 91 4.56 10.49 4.66
N VAL A 92 4.62 11.51 3.79
CA VAL A 92 3.66 12.63 3.82
C VAL A 92 2.26 12.14 3.50
N LEU A 93 2.10 11.34 2.43
CA LEU A 93 0.79 10.80 2.04
C LEU A 93 0.29 9.76 3.03
N MET A 94 1.17 8.91 3.57
CA MET A 94 0.77 7.94 4.59
C MET A 94 0.20 8.63 5.83
N ARG A 95 0.83 9.73 6.29
CA ARG A 95 0.33 10.52 7.43
C ARG A 95 -0.99 11.21 7.13
N GLU A 96 -1.10 11.76 5.93
CA GLU A 96 -2.32 12.44 5.48
C GLU A 96 -3.50 11.47 5.42
N TRP A 97 -3.29 10.23 4.98
CA TRP A 97 -4.36 9.28 4.69
C TRP A 97 -4.46 8.12 5.69
N ILE A 98 -3.77 8.21 6.82
CA ILE A 98 -3.61 7.09 7.76
C ILE A 98 -4.94 6.55 8.30
N ASP A 99 -5.96 7.40 8.39
CA ASP A 99 -7.30 7.01 8.85
C ASP A 99 -8.11 6.22 7.82
N HIS A 100 -7.69 6.25 6.56
CA HIS A 100 -8.29 5.47 5.48
C HIS A 100 -7.47 4.23 5.10
N LEU A 101 -6.15 4.31 5.27
CA LEU A 101 -5.23 3.24 4.90
C LEU A 101 -5.36 2.03 5.82
N ASP A 102 -5.18 0.85 5.23
CA ASP A 102 -5.03 -0.38 5.99
C ASP A 102 -3.61 -0.44 6.57
N VAL A 103 -3.50 -0.18 7.88
CA VAL A 103 -2.22 -0.11 8.61
C VAL A 103 -1.43 -1.42 8.49
N PHE A 104 -2.12 -2.55 8.53
CA PHE A 104 -1.48 -3.87 8.43
C PHE A 104 -0.85 -4.05 7.05
N ILE A 105 -1.55 -3.65 5.99
CA ILE A 105 -1.03 -3.74 4.62
C ILE A 105 0.15 -2.80 4.42
N ILE A 106 0.07 -1.54 4.84
CA ILE A 106 1.17 -0.59 4.63
C ILE A 106 2.43 -0.99 5.40
N CYS A 107 2.30 -1.64 6.57
CA CYS A 107 3.43 -2.23 7.31
C CYS A 107 4.10 -3.39 6.57
N HIS A 108 3.44 -4.00 5.60
CA HIS A 108 4.02 -5.06 4.76
C HIS A 108 4.54 -4.52 3.42
N THR A 109 3.83 -3.56 2.81
CA THR A 109 4.06 -3.13 1.42
C THR A 109 4.90 -1.87 1.30
N GLN A 110 4.92 -1.00 2.32
CA GLN A 110 5.63 0.28 2.30
C GLN A 110 6.93 0.21 3.11
N THR A 111 7.79 1.20 2.96
CA THR A 111 8.91 1.43 3.89
C THR A 111 8.52 2.50 4.88
N LEU A 112 8.36 2.12 6.14
CA LEU A 112 7.99 3.02 7.23
C LEU A 112 9.25 3.60 7.87
N THR A 113 9.31 4.92 8.01
CA THR A 113 10.37 5.55 8.80
C THR A 113 10.17 5.30 10.29
N GLN A 114 11.25 5.33 11.07
CA GLN A 114 11.14 5.24 12.54
C GLN A 114 10.25 6.32 13.13
N SER A 115 10.27 7.53 12.54
CA SER A 115 9.42 8.63 12.97
C SER A 115 7.93 8.32 12.77
N PHE A 116 7.59 7.64 11.68
CA PHE A 116 6.23 7.19 11.42
C PHE A 116 5.82 6.09 12.42
N ILE A 117 6.67 5.09 12.62
CA ILE A 117 6.42 3.99 13.57
C ILE A 117 6.18 4.55 14.98
N HIS A 118 6.97 5.52 15.41
CA HIS A 118 6.77 6.14 16.72
C HIS A 118 5.48 6.96 16.81
N GLU A 119 5.17 7.74 15.79
CA GLU A 119 3.96 8.57 15.80
C GLU A 119 2.67 7.74 15.87
N TYR A 120 2.66 6.58 15.20
CA TYR A 120 1.48 5.72 15.09
C TYR A 120 1.55 4.43 15.92
N GLU A 121 2.48 4.33 16.88
CA GLU A 121 2.67 3.13 17.70
C GLU A 121 1.37 2.64 18.37
N SER A 122 0.51 3.58 18.79
CA SER A 122 -0.78 3.30 19.43
C SER A 122 -1.82 2.64 18.52
N ARG A 123 -1.60 2.66 17.19
CA ARG A 123 -2.46 2.00 16.20
C ARG A 123 -2.02 0.59 15.87
N PHE A 124 -0.86 0.17 16.36
CA PHE A 124 -0.28 -1.13 16.06
C PHE A 124 -0.73 -2.15 17.09
N ASP A 125 -1.32 -3.23 16.61
CA ASP A 125 -1.56 -4.42 17.40
C ASP A 125 -0.35 -5.39 17.32
N SER A 126 -0.45 -6.53 18.01
CA SER A 126 0.62 -7.53 18.02
C SER A 126 0.91 -8.11 16.64
N ALA A 127 -0.10 -8.24 15.78
CA ALA A 127 0.09 -8.66 14.40
C ALA A 127 0.89 -7.61 13.62
N THR A 128 0.54 -6.33 13.76
CA THR A 128 1.23 -5.23 13.09
C THR A 128 2.71 -5.18 13.49
N TRP A 129 3.01 -5.31 14.77
CA TRP A 129 4.39 -5.38 15.26
C TRP A 129 5.19 -6.58 14.74
N PHE A 130 4.53 -7.73 14.54
CA PHE A 130 5.13 -8.87 13.86
C PHE A 130 5.49 -8.55 12.40
N PHE A 131 4.61 -7.87 11.65
CA PHE A 131 4.93 -7.45 10.28
C PHE A 131 6.05 -6.41 10.24
N ILE A 132 6.07 -5.46 11.19
CA ILE A 132 7.16 -4.50 11.32
C ILE A 132 8.50 -5.22 11.51
N SER A 133 8.57 -6.23 12.38
CA SER A 133 9.82 -6.95 12.65
C SER A 133 10.35 -7.76 11.46
N ILE A 134 9.46 -8.19 10.55
CA ILE A 134 9.81 -9.04 9.41
C ILE A 134 10.04 -8.25 8.14
N TYR A 135 9.32 -7.15 7.91
CA TYR A 135 9.31 -6.45 6.62
C TYR A 135 9.93 -5.06 6.67
N GLN A 136 9.97 -4.40 7.84
CA GLN A 136 10.49 -3.04 7.94
C GLN A 136 11.99 -2.98 8.22
N PRO A 137 12.68 -1.87 7.86
CA PRO A 137 14.04 -1.61 8.31
C PRO A 137 14.04 -1.27 9.81
N ILE A 138 14.16 -2.30 10.65
CA ILE A 138 14.29 -2.16 12.10
C ILE A 138 15.72 -1.78 12.49
N THR A 139 15.87 -0.98 13.54
CA THR A 139 17.18 -0.71 14.17
C THR A 139 17.17 -1.14 15.62
N ILE A 140 18.34 -1.20 16.24
CA ILE A 140 18.46 -1.60 17.64
C ILE A 140 17.79 -0.59 18.57
N GLU A 141 17.83 0.70 18.24
CA GLU A 141 17.11 1.72 19.01
C GLU A 141 15.61 1.47 19.01
N LEU A 142 15.06 1.10 17.85
CA LEU A 142 13.65 0.74 17.71
C LEU A 142 13.32 -0.52 18.52
N ILE A 143 14.16 -1.55 18.42
CA ILE A 143 14.01 -2.81 19.17
C ILE A 143 14.07 -2.58 20.68
N CYS A 144 15.04 -1.79 21.16
CA CYS A 144 15.18 -1.48 22.58
C CYS A 144 13.95 -0.73 23.10
N LYS A 145 13.43 0.20 22.29
CA LYS A 145 12.27 1.02 22.67
C LYS A 145 10.99 0.20 22.74
N TYR A 146 10.72 -0.63 21.75
CA TYR A 146 9.49 -1.43 21.64
C TYR A 146 9.76 -2.92 21.90
N ARG A 147 10.65 -3.23 22.86
CA ARG A 147 11.12 -4.60 23.12
C ARG A 147 10.01 -5.57 23.51
N ASP A 148 8.94 -5.05 24.10
CA ASP A 148 7.81 -5.83 24.61
C ASP A 148 6.77 -6.09 23.49
N ASP A 149 6.83 -5.31 22.39
CA ASP A 149 5.92 -5.40 21.25
C ASP A 149 6.57 -6.07 20.02
N ILE A 150 7.84 -5.75 19.76
CA ILE A 150 8.60 -6.29 18.63
C ILE A 150 8.91 -7.75 18.89
N MET A 151 8.30 -8.62 18.09
CA MET A 151 8.61 -10.04 18.10
C MET A 151 10.05 -10.29 17.66
N MET A 152 10.77 -11.06 18.47
CA MET A 152 12.16 -11.47 18.25
C MET A 152 12.22 -12.61 17.23
N SER A 153 11.93 -12.27 15.98
CA SER A 153 12.06 -13.19 14.85
C SER A 153 13.52 -13.56 14.63
N GLU A 154 13.76 -14.66 13.91
CA GLU A 154 15.12 -15.08 13.52
C GLU A 154 15.89 -13.93 12.85
N ARG A 155 15.22 -13.14 12.01
CA ARG A 155 15.80 -11.94 11.38
C ARG A 155 16.29 -10.93 12.40
N VAL A 156 15.49 -10.62 13.43
CA VAL A 156 15.85 -9.67 14.49
C VAL A 156 17.04 -10.19 15.30
N VAL A 157 17.01 -11.48 15.65
CA VAL A 157 18.07 -12.12 16.44
C VAL A 157 19.40 -12.15 15.68
N THR A 158 19.38 -12.53 14.39
CA THR A 158 20.59 -12.53 13.55
C THR A 158 21.16 -11.13 13.39
N MET A 159 20.31 -10.12 13.16
CA MET A 159 20.74 -8.71 13.09
C MET A 159 21.45 -8.26 14.38
N ILE A 160 20.96 -8.66 15.54
CA ILE A 160 21.61 -8.36 16.83
C ILE A 160 22.93 -9.11 16.95
N ASN A 161 22.99 -10.38 16.55
CA ASN A 161 24.17 -11.23 16.74
C ASN A 161 25.34 -10.86 15.84
N ASP A 162 25.07 -10.41 14.62
CA ASP A 162 26.09 -10.06 13.63
C ASP A 162 26.83 -8.75 13.94
N ASP A 163 26.28 -7.91 14.83
CA ASP A 163 26.86 -6.63 15.21
C ASP A 163 27.17 -6.52 16.72
N HIS A 164 28.46 -6.40 17.05
CA HIS A 164 28.90 -6.25 18.44
C HIS A 164 28.38 -4.95 19.08
N ALA A 165 28.18 -3.87 18.30
CA ALA A 165 27.63 -2.63 18.83
C ALA A 165 26.16 -2.81 19.23
N SER A 166 25.38 -3.50 18.39
CA SER A 166 24.01 -3.92 18.66
C SER A 166 23.87 -4.71 19.96
N ARG A 167 24.73 -5.71 20.18
CA ARG A 167 24.75 -6.50 21.44
C ARG A 167 25.05 -5.64 22.67
N ALA A 168 26.04 -4.76 22.57
CA ALA A 168 26.41 -3.86 23.66
C ALA A 168 25.28 -2.88 24.01
N LEU A 169 24.53 -2.41 23.01
CA LEU A 169 23.40 -1.50 23.22
C LEU A 169 22.21 -2.23 23.87
N MET A 170 21.93 -3.47 23.49
CA MET A 170 20.89 -4.30 24.15
C MET A 170 21.18 -4.53 25.64
N LEU A 171 22.44 -4.85 25.96
CA LEU A 171 22.92 -4.99 27.34
C LEU A 171 22.74 -3.70 28.14
N LYS A 172 23.08 -2.55 27.53
CA LYS A 172 22.94 -1.23 28.17
C LYS A 172 21.48 -0.86 28.43
N ASN A 173 20.56 -1.33 27.61
CA ASN A 173 19.12 -1.08 27.76
C ASN A 173 18.39 -2.19 28.53
N GLU A 174 19.12 -3.05 29.25
CA GLU A 174 18.59 -4.13 30.10
C GLU A 174 17.66 -5.11 29.37
N VAL A 175 17.85 -5.29 28.06
CA VAL A 175 17.05 -6.24 27.28
C VAL A 175 17.63 -7.66 27.47
N PRO A 176 16.83 -8.66 27.92
CA PRO A 176 17.34 -9.99 28.27
C PRO A 176 18.05 -10.71 27.11
N ILE A 177 19.28 -11.19 27.36
CA ILE A 177 20.13 -11.91 26.39
C ILE A 177 19.56 -13.29 26.01
N CYS A 178 18.64 -13.88 26.80
CA CYS A 178 18.04 -15.18 26.47
C CYS A 178 17.34 -15.19 25.10
N VAL A 179 16.91 -14.01 24.63
CA VAL A 179 16.38 -13.76 23.28
C VAL A 179 17.46 -13.92 22.19
N VAL A 180 18.71 -13.58 22.51
CA VAL A 180 19.87 -13.58 21.61
C VAL A 180 20.53 -14.97 21.54
N GLN A 181 20.32 -15.81 22.56
CA GLN A 181 21.00 -17.10 22.75
C GLN A 181 20.44 -18.29 21.93
N ILE A 182 19.35 -18.13 21.17
CA ILE A 182 18.66 -19.28 20.52
C ILE A 182 19.44 -19.95 19.37
N ILE A 183 20.53 -19.40 18.83
CA ILE A 183 21.22 -19.98 17.64
C ILE A 183 22.62 -20.54 17.93
N HIS A 184 22.84 -21.17 19.09
CA HIS A 184 24.06 -21.96 19.30
C HIS A 184 23.83 -23.46 19.57
N GLU A 185 22.59 -23.96 19.59
CA GLU A 185 22.30 -25.39 19.86
C GLU A 185 21.90 -26.23 18.63
N TYR A 186 21.95 -25.67 17.40
CA TYR A 186 21.63 -26.42 16.17
C TYR A 186 22.66 -26.23 15.04
N LEU A 187 23.96 -26.26 15.37
CA LEU A 187 25.05 -26.50 14.40
C LEU A 187 25.97 -27.63 14.87
#